data_AF-A0A0C3NEG2-F1
#
_entry.id   AF-A0A0C3NEG2-F1
#
_cell.length_a   1.000
_cell.length_b   1.000
_cell.length_c   1.000
_cell.angle_alpha   90.00
_cell.angle_beta   90.00
_cell.angle_gamma   90.00
#
_symmetry.space_group_name_H-M   'P 1'
#
loop_
_entity.id
_entity.type
_entity.pdbx_description
1 polymer ?
#
loop_
_entity_poly.entity_id
_entity_poly.type
_entity_poly.pdbx_seq_one_letter_code
_entity_poly.pdbx_strand_id
1 'polypeptide(L)'
;MGVEPFLSKAEAATDHAVDLAKVLEDTKKALDKTAERMKVSADASRSDAPSYSVVSLKPNAVELKLPKTLKIHPVVNVSQVKPFKGPLEGQTVTHPGLVVGHEGDEEFEV
;
A
#
# COMPACT_ATOMS: atom_id res chain seq x y z
N MET A 1 29.29 23.70 14.21
CA MET A 1 29.02 25.00 14.88
C MET A 1 27.84 24.79 15.82
N GLY A 2 28.10 24.35 17.06
CA GLY A 2 27.07 24.22 18.09
C GLY A 2 27.43 25.16 19.23
N VAL A 3 26.52 26.06 19.59
CA VAL A 3 26.65 26.90 20.79
C VAL A 3 26.07 26.10 21.95
N GLU A 4 26.88 25.79 22.95
CA GLU A 4 26.39 25.16 24.17
C GLU A 4 25.63 26.20 25.02
N PRO A 5 24.44 25.87 25.55
CA PRO A 5 23.70 26.78 26.40
C PRO A 5 24.48 27.08 27.68
N PHE A 6 24.73 28.36 27.96
CA PHE A 6 25.28 28.77 29.25
C PHE A 6 24.17 28.76 30.31
N LEU A 7 24.46 28.19 31.48
CA LEU A 7 23.53 28.17 32.61
C LEU A 7 23.51 29.55 33.30
N SER A 8 22.54 30.37 32.91
CA SER A 8 22.19 31.63 33.57
C SER A 8 21.50 31.37 34.91
N LYS A 9 21.94 32.05 35.98
CA LYS A 9 21.29 32.02 37.30
C LYS A 9 20.22 33.12 37.49
N ALA A 10 19.90 33.86 36.42
CA ALA A 10 18.89 34.91 36.50
C ALA A 10 17.51 34.28 36.66
N GLU A 11 16.73 34.76 37.64
CA GLU A 11 15.37 34.29 37.95
C GLU A 11 14.45 34.34 36.70
N ALA A 12 14.55 35.41 35.91
CA ALA A 12 13.84 35.53 34.64
C ALA A 12 14.23 34.43 33.62
N ALA A 13 15.49 33.99 33.60
CA ALA A 13 15.95 32.93 32.70
C ALA A 13 15.45 31.55 33.14
N THR A 14 15.27 31.33 34.46
CA THR A 14 14.68 30.10 34.99
C THR A 14 13.19 30.01 34.73
N ASP A 15 12.45 31.12 34.84
CA ASP A 15 11.01 31.16 34.56
C ASP A 15 10.72 30.86 33.08
N HIS A 16 11.48 31.48 32.17
CA HIS A 16 11.38 31.19 30.74
C HIS A 16 11.73 29.73 30.40
N ALA A 17 12.66 29.10 31.12
CA ALA A 17 12.97 27.69 30.90
C ALA A 17 11.81 26.78 31.30
N VAL A 18 11.09 27.10 32.38
CA VAL A 18 9.89 26.38 32.82
C VAL A 18 8.77 26.51 31.79
N ASP A 19 8.54 27.72 31.28
CA ASP A 19 7.53 27.97 30.25
C ASP A 19 7.83 27.20 28.95
N LEU A 20 9.10 27.18 28.52
CA LEU A 20 9.52 26.43 27.34
C LEU A 20 9.34 24.92 27.54
N ALA A 21 9.68 24.39 28.72
CA ALA A 21 9.47 22.98 29.03
C ALA A 21 7.97 22.61 28.95
N LYS A 22 7.11 23.47 29.48
CA LYS A 22 5.66 23.30 29.42
C LYS A 22 5.14 23.32 27.97
N VAL A 23 5.57 24.28 27.16
CA VAL A 23 5.19 24.35 25.74
C VAL A 23 5.61 23.09 24.98
N LEU A 24 6.81 22.57 25.25
CA LEU A 24 7.28 21.33 24.62
C LEU A 24 6.43 20.12 25.01
N GLU A 25 6.05 20.02 26.28
CA GLU A 25 5.20 18.93 26.75
C GLU A 25 3.78 19.01 26.15
N ASP A 26 3.18 20.21 26.14
CA ASP A 26 1.88 20.43 25.51
C ASP A 26 1.91 20.12 24.01
N THR A 27 3.00 20.48 23.33
CA THR A 27 3.19 20.20 21.90
C THR A 27 3.28 18.70 21.64
N LYS A 28 4.06 17.95 22.43
CA LYS A 28 4.14 16.49 22.32
C LYS A 28 2.78 15.84 22.51
N LYS A 29 2.05 16.24 23.55
CA LYS A 29 0.70 15.74 23.82
C LYS A 29 -0.29 16.06 22.70
N ALA A 30 -0.20 17.25 22.10
CA ALA A 30 -1.02 17.64 20.96
C ALA A 30 -0.69 16.81 19.71
N LEU A 31 0.59 16.50 19.47
CA LEU A 31 1.02 15.63 18.39
C LEU A 31 0.51 14.20 18.57
N ASP A 32 0.66 13.62 19.76
CA ASP A 32 0.17 12.27 20.06
C ASP A 32 -1.35 12.19 19.86
N LYS A 33 -2.09 13.18 20.37
CA LYS A 33 -3.54 13.27 20.17
C LYS A 33 -3.91 13.40 18.69
N THR A 34 -3.11 14.11 17.90
CA THR A 34 -3.33 14.28 16.47
C THR A 34 -3.08 12.96 15.73
N ALA A 35 -2.00 12.24 16.07
CA ALA A 35 -1.71 10.93 15.49
C ALA A 35 -2.85 9.92 15.75
N GLU A 36 -3.37 9.86 16.98
CA GLU A 36 -4.50 8.99 17.31
C GLU A 36 -5.77 9.38 16.54
N ARG A 37 -6.06 10.68 16.41
CA ARG A 37 -7.18 11.16 15.58
C ARG A 37 -7.02 10.80 14.11
N MET A 38 -5.81 10.95 13.57
CA MET A 38 -5.50 10.59 12.19
C MET A 38 -5.73 9.09 11.97
N LYS A 39 -5.25 8.24 12.88
CA LYS A 39 -5.48 6.79 12.84
C LYS A 39 -6.97 6.46 12.86
N VAL A 40 -7.73 6.99 13.82
CA VAL A 40 -9.19 6.75 13.91
C VAL A 40 -9.91 7.22 12.64
N SER A 41 -9.50 8.36 12.07
CA SER A 41 -10.09 8.86 10.83
C SER A 41 -9.78 7.97 9.63
N ALA A 42 -8.53 7.50 9.51
CA ALA A 42 -8.11 6.59 8.45
C ALA A 42 -8.86 5.26 8.57
N ASP A 43 -8.95 4.70 9.77
CA ASP A 43 -9.68 3.46 10.05
C ASP A 43 -11.18 3.60 9.78
N ALA A 44 -11.80 4.74 10.11
CA ALA A 44 -13.21 5.01 9.81
C ALA A 44 -13.50 5.13 8.31
N SER A 45 -12.55 5.67 7.54
CA SER A 45 -12.68 5.80 6.08
C SER A 45 -12.35 4.51 5.32
N ARG A 46 -11.69 3.55 5.98
CA ARG A 46 -11.26 2.31 5.36
C ARG A 46 -12.45 1.36 5.25
N SER A 47 -12.81 1.02 4.01
CA SER A 47 -13.72 -0.10 3.77
C SER A 47 -13.07 -1.41 4.21
N ASP A 48 -13.87 -2.33 4.73
CA ASP A 48 -13.38 -3.65 5.09
C ASP A 48 -12.77 -4.35 3.87
N ALA A 49 -11.67 -5.06 4.07
CA ALA A 49 -11.00 -5.73 2.97
C ALA A 49 -11.91 -6.85 2.44
N PRO A 50 -12.12 -6.99 1.12
CA PRO A 50 -12.87 -8.11 0.59
C PRO A 50 -12.26 -9.43 1.06
N SER A 51 -13.05 -10.26 1.72
CA SER A 51 -12.60 -11.57 2.16
C SER A 51 -12.35 -12.47 0.95
N TYR A 52 -11.10 -12.89 0.76
CA TYR A 52 -10.69 -13.94 -0.17
C TYR A 52 -9.96 -15.03 0.62
N SER A 53 -10.01 -16.26 0.11
CA SER A 53 -9.28 -17.39 0.71
C SER A 53 -8.35 -18.01 -0.31
N VAL A 54 -7.15 -18.38 0.13
CA VAL A 54 -6.24 -19.22 -0.66
C VAL A 54 -6.79 -20.63 -0.69
N VAL A 55 -7.01 -21.17 -1.89
CA VAL A 55 -7.49 -22.54 -2.10
C VAL A 55 -6.32 -23.50 -2.23
N SER A 56 -5.32 -23.13 -3.03
CA SER A 56 -4.13 -23.94 -3.26
C SER A 56 -2.90 -23.08 -3.47
N LEU A 57 -1.77 -23.56 -2.94
CA LEU A 57 -0.45 -23.00 -3.17
C LEU A 57 0.34 -23.99 -4.03
N LYS A 58 0.62 -23.60 -5.28
CA LYS A 58 1.49 -24.33 -6.19
C LYS A 58 2.86 -23.63 -6.22
N PRO A 59 3.95 -24.32 -6.59
CA PRO A 59 5.29 -23.71 -6.61
C PRO A 59 5.38 -22.39 -7.37
N ASN A 60 4.61 -22.27 -8.46
CA ASN A 60 4.63 -21.12 -9.36
C ASN A 60 3.26 -20.41 -9.49
N ALA A 61 2.25 -20.80 -8.72
CA ALA A 61 0.90 -20.26 -8.85
C ALA A 61 0.12 -20.32 -7.53
N VAL A 62 -0.77 -19.35 -7.32
CA VAL A 62 -1.68 -19.30 -6.17
C VAL A 62 -3.11 -19.30 -6.68
N GLU A 63 -3.92 -20.21 -6.17
CA GLU A 63 -5.34 -20.26 -6.47
C GLU A 63 -6.13 -19.54 -5.38
N LEU A 64 -6.91 -18.54 -5.79
CA LEU A 64 -7.69 -17.72 -4.88
C LEU A 64 -9.18 -17.95 -5.13
N LYS A 65 -9.94 -18.13 -4.05
CA LYS A 65 -11.39 -18.04 -4.07
C LYS A 65 -11.77 -16.60 -3.82
N LEU A 66 -12.18 -15.92 -4.88
CA LEU A 66 -12.61 -14.54 -4.84
C LEU A 66 -14.12 -14.45 -4.61
N PRO A 67 -14.59 -13.44 -3.87
CA PRO A 67 -16.02 -13.14 -3.81
C PRO A 67 -16.52 -12.70 -5.19
N LYS A 68 -17.76 -13.05 -5.55
CA LYS A 68 -18.34 -12.79 -6.88
C LYS A 68 -18.37 -11.31 -7.26
N THR A 69 -18.31 -10.41 -6.28
CA THR A 69 -18.32 -8.96 -6.46
C THR A 69 -16.95 -8.40 -6.83
N LEU A 70 -15.86 -9.15 -6.62
CA LEU A 70 -14.50 -8.66 -6.81
C LEU A 70 -14.01 -8.95 -8.24
N LYS A 71 -13.59 -7.89 -8.93
CA LYS A 71 -12.96 -7.95 -10.26
C LYS A 71 -11.48 -7.61 -10.12
N ILE A 72 -10.59 -8.45 -10.68
CA ILE A 72 -9.15 -8.18 -10.70
C ILE A 72 -8.80 -7.53 -12.03
N HIS A 73 -8.14 -6.37 -11.96
CA HIS A 73 -7.47 -5.76 -13.10
C HIS A 73 -5.96 -5.99 -12.95
N PRO A 74 -5.38 -7.00 -13.65
CA PRO A 74 -3.95 -7.22 -13.58
C PRO A 74 -3.22 -6.02 -14.18
N VAL A 75 -2.34 -5.41 -13.38
CA VAL A 75 -1.42 -4.37 -13.83
C VAL A 75 -0.04 -5.01 -13.91
N VAL A 76 0.54 -5.01 -15.11
CA VAL A 76 1.88 -5.55 -15.36
C VAL A 76 2.82 -4.45 -15.79
N ASN A 77 4.05 -4.47 -15.29
CA ASN A 77 5.09 -3.56 -15.76
C ASN A 77 5.68 -4.10 -17.07
N VAL A 78 5.41 -3.41 -18.19
CA VAL A 78 5.83 -3.84 -19.53
C VAL A 78 7.34 -4.04 -19.65
N SER A 79 8.15 -3.20 -18.99
CA SER A 79 9.61 -3.34 -18.99
C SER A 79 10.11 -4.62 -18.30
N GLN A 80 9.27 -5.27 -17.49
CA GLN A 80 9.57 -6.50 -16.78
C GLN A 80 8.93 -7.73 -17.43
N VAL A 81 8.07 -7.55 -18.43
CA VAL A 81 7.44 -8.66 -19.16
C VAL A 81 8.52 -9.37 -19.97
N LYS A 82 8.62 -10.68 -19.79
CA LYS A 82 9.53 -11.54 -20.55
C LYS A 82 8.74 -12.38 -21.56
N PRO A 83 9.32 -12.68 -22.74
CA PRO A 83 8.74 -13.64 -23.66
C PRO A 83 8.43 -14.96 -22.96
N PHE A 84 7.27 -15.54 -23.27
CA PHE A 84 6.84 -16.82 -22.73
C PHE A 84 7.83 -17.92 -23.12
N LYS A 85 8.32 -18.69 -22.14
CA LYS A 85 9.32 -19.76 -22.34
C LYS A 85 8.72 -21.18 -22.28
N GLY A 86 7.40 -21.28 -22.22
CA GLY A 86 6.71 -22.54 -21.96
C GLY A 86 6.19 -22.66 -20.53
N PRO A 87 5.39 -23.71 -20.25
CA PRO A 87 4.80 -23.95 -18.94
C PRO A 87 5.85 -24.29 -17.89
N LEU A 88 5.72 -23.70 -16.70
CA LEU A 88 6.55 -24.08 -15.56
C LEU A 88 5.94 -25.26 -14.80
N GLU A 89 6.78 -26.01 -14.07
CA GLU A 89 6.32 -27.13 -13.25
C GLU A 89 5.22 -26.68 -12.26
N GLY A 90 4.11 -27.42 -12.23
CA GLY A 90 2.92 -27.08 -11.43
C GLY A 90 1.94 -26.11 -12.10
N GLN A 91 2.22 -25.58 -13.29
CA GLN A 91 1.28 -24.75 -14.04
C GLN A 91 0.40 -25.62 -14.96
N THR A 92 -0.91 -25.52 -14.81
CA THR A 92 -1.87 -26.17 -15.73
C THR A 92 -1.92 -25.39 -17.04
N VAL A 93 -1.60 -26.05 -18.15
CA VAL A 93 -1.71 -25.48 -19.49
C VAL A 93 -3.12 -25.70 -19.98
N THR A 94 -3.90 -24.63 -20.10
CA THR A 94 -5.16 -24.66 -20.81
C THR A 94 -4.90 -24.05 -22.17
N HIS A 95 -4.91 -24.86 -23.22
CA HIS A 95 -4.82 -24.32 -24.58
C HIS A 95 -6.13 -23.58 -24.89
N PRO A 96 -6.08 -22.32 -25.34
CA PRO A 96 -7.26 -21.69 -25.92
C PRO A 96 -7.83 -22.60 -27.00
N GLY A 97 -9.15 -22.77 -27.04
CA GLY A 97 -9.79 -23.51 -28.12
C GLY A 97 -9.40 -22.92 -29.47
N LEU A 98 -9.46 -23.75 -30.52
CA LEU A 98 -9.23 -23.30 -31.89
C LEU A 98 -10.15 -22.11 -32.18
N VAL A 99 -9.59 -20.92 -32.30
CA VAL A 99 -10.32 -19.75 -32.80
C VAL A 99 -10.54 -20.02 -34.28
N VAL A 100 -11.75 -20.45 -34.63
CA VAL A 100 -12.20 -20.48 -36.02
C VAL A 100 -12.33 -19.02 -36.42
N GLY A 101 -11.35 -18.51 -37.15
CA GLY A 101 -11.44 -17.18 -37.74
C GLY A 101 -12.68 -17.16 -38.63
N HIS A 102 -13.63 -16.29 -38.31
CA HIS A 102 -14.64 -15.93 -39.28
C HIS A 102 -13.93 -15.05 -40.31
N GLU A 103 -13.82 -15.53 -41.54
CA GLU A 103 -13.29 -14.79 -42.67
C GLU A 103 -14.25 -13.62 -42.95
N GLY A 104 -13.94 -12.49 -42.34
CA GLY A 104 -14.64 -11.23 -42.48
C GLY A 104 -13.60 -10.14 -42.38
N ASP A 105 -13.30 -9.53 -43.52
CA ASP A 105 -12.37 -8.41 -43.65
C ASP A 105 -12.91 -7.18 -42.90
N GLU A 106 -12.75 -7.14 -41.59
CA GLU A 106 -12.99 -5.93 -40.80
C GLU A 106 -11.65 -5.20 -40.65
N GLU A 107 -11.44 -4.24 -41.55
CA GLU A 107 -10.35 -3.26 -41.47
C GLU A 107 -10.50 -2.44 -40.18
N PHE A 108 -9.57 -2.59 -39.25
CA PHE A 108 -9.49 -1.74 -38.06
C PHE A 108 -8.70 -0.47 -38.41
N GLU A 109 -9.34 0.69 -38.28
CA GLU A 109 -8.68 2.00 -38.42
C GLU A 109 -7.71 2.20 -37.24
N VAL A 110 -6.46 2.60 -37.54
CA VAL A 110 -5.36 2.83 -36.58
C VAL A 110 -5.27 4.30 -36.21
#